data_AF-A0A3R9RNV8-F1
#
_entry.id   AF-A0A3R9RNV8-F1
#
_cell.length_a   1.000
_cell.length_b   1.000
_cell.length_c   1.000
_cell.angle_alpha   90.00
_cell.angle_beta   90.00
_cell.angle_gamma   90.00
#
_symmetry.space_group_name_H-M   'P 1'
#
loop_
_entity.id
_entity.type
_entity.pdbx_description
1 polymer ?
#
loop_
_entity_poly.entity_id
_entity_poly.type
_entity_poly.pdbx_seq_one_letter_code
_entity_poly.pdbx_strand_id
1 'polypeptide(L)' 'MDSMNYSNARAQLSMLMDKAIGGQPVEITRRGRGSAVIISKESYEAYKRAEFEARFPAEQKKP' A
#
# COMPACT_ATOMS: atom_id res chain seq x y z
N MET A 1 6.98 2.48 -9.25
CA MET A 1 6.92 1.67 -8.02
C MET A 1 8.12 0.77 -8.02
N ASP A 2 8.96 0.87 -6.99
CA ASP A 2 10.16 0.04 -6.88
C ASP A 2 9.76 -1.40 -6.53
N SER A 3 10.54 -2.40 -6.96
CA SER A 3 10.29 -3.81 -6.63
C SER A 3 11.56 -4.46 -6.08
N MET A 4 11.41 -5.30 -5.04
CA MET A 4 12.51 -5.92 -4.33
C MET A 4 12.17 -7.35 -3.93
N ASN A 5 13.14 -8.27 -4.01
CA ASN A 5 12.93 -9.63 -3.50
C ASN A 5 12.86 -9.65 -1.96
N TYR A 6 12.24 -10.68 -1.40
CA TYR A 6 12.09 -10.82 0.04
C TYR A 6 13.39 -10.80 0.85
N SER A 7 14.47 -11.41 0.35
CA SER A 7 15.74 -11.47 1.07
C SER A 7 16.32 -10.06 1.27
N ASN A 8 16.32 -9.24 0.22
CA ASN A 8 16.78 -7.85 0.28
C ASN A 8 15.83 -6.99 1.13
N ALA A 9 14.51 -7.18 0.97
CA ALA A 9 13.51 -6.44 1.73
C ALA A 9 13.63 -6.70 3.24
N ARG A 10 13.91 -7.95 3.64
CA ARG A 10 14.14 -8.32 5.04
C ARG A 10 15.41 -7.68 5.60
N ALA A 11 16.47 -7.60 4.80
CA ALA A 11 17.75 -7.00 5.22
C ALA A 11 17.66 -5.48 5.35
N GLN A 12 16.76 -4.83 4.60
CA GLN A 12 16.66 -3.37 4.49
C GLN A 12 15.30 -2.83 4.97
N LEU A 13 14.64 -3.52 5.91
CA LEU A 13 13.28 -3.19 6.31
C LEU A 13 13.12 -1.75 6.81
N SER A 14 14.07 -1.23 7.59
CA SER A 14 14.02 0.16 8.08
C SER A 14 13.97 1.18 6.93
N MET A 15 14.85 1.02 5.94
CA MET A 15 14.87 1.87 4.74
C MET A 15 13.54 1.77 3.96
N LEU A 16 12.94 0.58 3.88
CA LEU A 16 11.64 0.41 3.24
C LEU A 16 10.51 1.11 4.01
N MET A 17 10.57 1.13 5.35
CA MET A 17 9.62 1.88 6.17
C MET A 17 9.77 3.39 5.95
N ASP A 18 11.00 3.90 5.90
CA ASP A 18 11.27 5.33 5.64
C ASP A 18 10.75 5.74 4.24
N LYS A 19 11.01 4.91 3.21
CA LYS A 19 10.45 5.10 1.88
C LYS A 19 8.92 5.13 1.90
N ALA A 20 8.30 4.17 2.57
CA ALA A 20 6.84 4.06 2.63
C ALA A 20 6.21 5.27 3.33
N ILE A 21 6.78 5.72 4.45
CA ILE A 21 6.35 6.94 5.17
C ILE A 21 6.56 8.18 4.29
N GLY A 22 7.65 8.23 3.52
CA GLY A 22 7.92 9.26 2.52
C GLY A 22 7.03 9.19 1.26
N GLY A 23 6.00 8.34 1.24
CA GLY A 23 5.05 8.22 0.13
C GLY A 23 5.56 7.40 -1.06
N GLN A 24 6.66 6.67 -0.91
CA GLN A 24 7.23 5.82 -1.95
C GLN A 24 6.79 4.36 -1.76
N PRO A 25 5.84 3.86 -2.57
CA PRO A 25 5.41 2.46 -2.51
C PRO A 25 6.52 1.53 -3.03
N VAL A 26 6.72 0.41 -2.32
CA VAL A 26 7.67 -0.64 -2.72
C VAL A 26 6.98 -2.00 -2.75
N GLU A 27 7.12 -2.69 -3.88
CA GLU A 27 6.69 -4.07 -4.04
C GLU A 27 7.74 -5.04 -3.48
N ILE A 28 7.28 -6.06 -2.77
CA ILE A 28 8.09 -7.17 -2.29
C ILE A 28 7.65 -8.45 -2.98
N THR A 29 8.58 -9.09 -3.69
CA THR A 29 8.35 -10.35 -4.41
C THR A 29 8.95 -11.56 -3.70
N ARG A 30 8.30 -12.72 -3.83
CA ARG A 30 8.75 -14.01 -3.29
C ARG A 30 8.63 -15.07 -4.37
N ARG A 31 9.68 -15.86 -4.59
CA ARG A 31 9.65 -16.92 -5.61
C ARG A 31 8.55 -17.93 -5.29
N GLY A 32 7.68 -18.20 -6.25
CA GLY A 32 6.55 -19.15 -6.11
C GLY A 32 5.43 -18.69 -5.18
N ARG A 33 5.36 -17.40 -4.81
CA ARG A 33 4.26 -16.82 -4.02
C ARG A 33 3.82 -15.47 -4.61
N GLY A 34 2.65 -14.99 -4.20
CA GLY A 34 2.19 -13.64 -4.56
C GLY A 34 3.13 -12.55 -4.03
N SER A 35 3.15 -11.40 -4.72
CA SER A 35 3.84 -10.20 -4.24
C SER A 35 2.98 -9.43 -3.24
N ALA A 36 3.63 -8.58 -2.44
CA ALA A 36 2.99 -7.68 -1.49
C ALA A 36 3.55 -6.27 -1.67
N VAL A 37 2.84 -5.26 -1.15
CA VAL A 37 3.26 -3.86 -1.26
C VAL A 37 3.39 -3.26 0.14
N ILE A 38 4.46 -2.50 0.38
CA ILE A 38 4.58 -1.62 1.54
C ILE A 38 4.26 -0.19 1.11
N ILE A 39 3.32 0.44 1.84
CA ILE A 39 2.93 1.85 1.76
C ILE A 39 2.78 2.42 3.17
N SER A 40 2.67 3.75 3.30
CA SER A 40 2.30 4.36 4.57
C SER A 40 0.90 3.90 4.99
N LYS A 41 0.68 3.89 6.31
CA LYS A 41 -0.65 3.61 6.88
C LYS A 41 -1.70 4.59 6.35
N GLU A 42 -1.36 5.88 6.27
CA GLU A 42 -2.25 6.92 5.76
C GLU A 42 -2.70 6.64 4.32
N SER A 43 -1.77 6.27 3.44
CA SER A 43 -2.10 5.91 2.05
C SER A 43 -2.99 4.68 1.98
N TYR A 44 -2.76 3.67 2.83
CA TYR A 44 -3.61 2.48 2.90
C TYR A 44 -5.04 2.85 3.35
N GLU A 45 -5.19 3.63 4.41
CA GLU A 45 -6.50 4.05 4.93
C GLU A 45 -7.26 4.93 3.93
N ALA A 46 -6.56 5.87 3.27
CA ALA A 46 -7.15 6.71 2.24
C ALA A 46 -7.67 5.87 1.06
N TYR A 47 -6.89 4.88 0.60
CA TYR A 47 -7.32 3.95 -0.43
C TYR A 47 -8.55 3.15 0.00
N LYS A 48 -8.54 2.58 1.22
CA LYS A 48 -9.67 1.81 1.75
C LYS A 48 -10.93 2.65 1.90
N ARG A 49 -10.81 3.91 2.33
CA ARG A 49 -11.92 4.86 2.43
C ARG A 49 -12.48 5.18 1.04
N ALA A 50 -11.63 5.51 0.08
CA ALA A 50 -12.07 5.81 -1.29
C ALA A 50 -12.74 4.59 -1.96
N GLU A 51 -12.19 3.39 -1.75
CA GLU A 51 -12.79 2.14 -2.22
C GLU A 51 -14.18 1.90 -1.59
N PHE A 52 -14.32 2.22 -0.30
CA PHE A 52 -15.60 2.12 0.41
C PHE A 52 -16.62 3.14 -0.12
N GLU A 53 -16.25 4.41 -0.24
CA GLU A 53 -17.11 5.49 -0.75
C GLU A 53 -17.56 5.22 -2.20
N ALA A 54 -16.69 4.67 -3.03
CA ALA A 54 -17.02 4.28 -4.39
C ALA A 54 -18.04 3.13 -4.46
N ARG A 55 -18.02 2.21 -3.49
CA ARG A 55 -18.95 1.07 -3.40
C ARG A 55 -20.27 1.43 -2.73
N PHE A 56 -20.23 2.36 -1.79
CA PHE A 56 -21.37 2.81 -0.99
C PHE A 56 -21.50 4.33 -1.08
N PRO A 57 -21.85 4.86 -2.26
CA PRO A 57 -22.11 6.28 -2.39
C PRO A 57 -23.24 6.64 -1.44
N ALA A 58 -23.04 7.66 -0.61
CA ALA A 58 -24.10 8.18 0.25
C ALA A 58 -25.31 8.50 -0.64
N GLU A 59 -26.47 7.93 -0.31
CA GLU A 59 -27.73 8.31 -0.95
C GLU A 59 -27.81 9.83 -0.93
N GLN A 60 -27.74 10.43 -2.11
CA GLN A 60 -27.99 11.85 -2.27
C GLN A 60 -29.41 12.06 -1.78
N LYS A 61 -29.56 12.60 -0.55
CA LYS A 61 -30.82 13.14 -0.08
C LYS A 61 -31.21 14.21 -1.09
N LYS A 62 -32.06 13.81 -2.03
CA LYS A 62 -32.68 14.68 -3.02
C LYS A 62 -33.47 15.72 -2.23
N PRO A 63 -33.30 17.02 -2.52
CA PRO A 63 -34.01 18.09 -1.82
C PRO A 63 -35.54 17.94 -1.95
#